data_AF-A0A9D6MLU1-F1
#
_entry.id   AF-A0A9D6MLU1-F1
#
_cell.length_a   1.000
_cell.length_b   1.000
_cell.length_c   1.000
_cell.angle_alpha   90.00
_cell.angle_beta   90.00
_cell.angle_gamma   90.00
#
_symmetry.space_group_name_H-M   'P 1'
#
loop_
_entity.id
_entity.type
_entity.pdbx_description
1 polymer ?
#
loop_
_entity_poly.entity_id
_entity_poly.type
_entity_poly.pdbx_seq_one_letter_code
_entity_poly.pdbx_strand_id
1 'polypeptide(L)'
;MPITSCANGDGCCPANCGGGDDADCSAPTPAGTPTPGGPTATGPTPTPSAIATPGALDHFTCYKAGATSGSVKFPGIANPPGVSLVDQFGSSTDAVKKPGFLCAPTNKLGEDPTAPTHPEHLTGYPIKNLVKPVFPMNIKVVDQFNVSGLFVNAKKQAHLFVPTAKNLSATPPPPAAFVTDHFECYKTAVTSGTPKFVAGPGVTLADQFGSMTVTVKKPAFLCNPVDKNGEDATAPTHPEHLLCYAIKQTDAVKFVKRKGIFINNQFLPETLDTKEARAALRADAHHAVGHQ
;
A
#
# COMPACT_ATOMS: atom_id res chain seq x y z
N MET A 1 34.31 -27.99 -15.16
CA MET A 1 34.93 -28.33 -13.86
C MET A 1 35.53 -27.06 -13.28
N PRO A 2 35.43 -26.85 -11.97
CA PRO A 2 35.47 -25.54 -11.32
C PRO A 2 36.91 -25.10 -11.03
N ILE A 3 37.16 -23.80 -10.86
CA ILE A 3 38.00 -23.32 -9.76
C ILE A 3 37.52 -21.95 -9.29
N THR A 4 37.59 -21.84 -7.97
CA THR A 4 36.94 -20.91 -7.07
C THR A 4 37.88 -19.77 -6.69
N SER A 5 37.27 -18.62 -6.38
CA SER A 5 37.73 -17.39 -5.72
C SER A 5 39.18 -17.21 -5.23
N CYS A 6 39.64 -15.96 -5.27
CA CYS A 6 40.44 -15.35 -4.21
C CYS A 6 39.78 -14.03 -3.77
N ALA A 7 39.54 -13.90 -2.46
CA ALA A 7 39.03 -12.72 -1.77
C ALA A 7 40.15 -12.14 -0.89
N ASN A 8 40.01 -10.84 -0.59
CA ASN A 8 40.85 -9.98 0.27
C ASN A 8 42.08 -9.41 -0.48
N GLY A 9 42.27 -8.10 -0.60
CA GLY A 9 41.81 -6.96 0.20
C GLY A 9 42.98 -6.05 0.57
N ASP A 10 44.21 -6.58 0.55
CA ASP A 10 45.39 -5.92 1.13
C ASP A 10 46.68 -5.99 0.29
N GLY A 11 46.58 -6.06 -1.05
CA GLY A 11 47.69 -5.60 -1.92
C GLY A 11 49.07 -6.24 -1.74
N CYS A 12 49.16 -7.46 -1.20
CA CYS A 12 50.42 -8.19 -1.05
C CYS A 12 50.32 -9.55 -1.77
N CYS A 13 51.12 -9.73 -2.83
CA CYS A 13 51.22 -11.00 -3.56
C CYS A 13 51.97 -12.07 -2.72
N PRO A 14 51.46 -13.31 -2.61
CA PRO A 14 52.26 -14.41 -2.08
C PRO A 14 53.21 -14.97 -3.15
N ALA A 15 54.46 -15.10 -2.71
CA ALA A 15 55.64 -15.66 -3.35
C ALA A 15 55.41 -16.83 -4.33
N ASN A 16 55.82 -16.63 -5.60
CA ASN A 16 56.66 -17.61 -6.31
C ASN A 16 57.31 -16.97 -7.56
N CYS A 17 58.42 -16.27 -7.37
CA CYS A 17 59.37 -15.93 -8.43
C CYS A 17 60.76 -16.18 -7.86
N GLY A 18 61.42 -17.23 -8.34
CA GLY A 18 62.81 -17.49 -8.04
C GLY A 18 63.71 -16.62 -8.92
N GLY A 19 64.86 -16.26 -8.36
CA GLY A 19 66.07 -15.89 -9.11
C GLY A 19 66.33 -14.38 -9.22
N GLY A 20 67.27 -13.93 -8.37
CA GLY A 20 68.05 -12.69 -8.54
C GLY A 20 67.29 -11.39 -8.22
N ASP A 21 67.84 -10.33 -7.66
CA ASP A 21 69.16 -9.99 -7.12
C ASP A 21 68.92 -8.67 -6.35
N ASP A 22 69.68 -8.50 -5.26
CA ASP A 22 70.01 -7.23 -4.59
C ASP A 22 68.89 -6.29 -4.10
N ALA A 23 68.73 -6.22 -2.77
CA ALA A 23 69.39 -5.17 -1.98
C ALA A 23 68.69 -4.94 -0.62
N ASP A 24 69.53 -4.95 0.42
CA ASP A 24 69.39 -4.27 1.70
C ASP A 24 68.37 -4.76 2.75
N CYS A 25 68.81 -5.77 3.52
CA CYS A 25 68.37 -5.99 4.89
C CYS A 25 69.29 -5.21 5.84
N SER A 26 68.81 -4.11 6.42
CA SER A 26 69.39 -3.52 7.62
C SER A 26 68.32 -3.34 8.70
N ALA A 27 68.45 -4.12 9.77
CA ALA A 27 67.65 -4.07 11.00
C ALA A 27 68.11 -2.92 11.92
N PRO A 28 67.31 -2.53 12.94
CA PRO A 28 67.18 -1.14 13.37
C PRO A 28 68.00 -0.76 14.62
N THR A 29 68.16 0.54 14.88
CA THR A 29 68.53 1.09 16.22
C THR A 29 68.09 2.57 16.33
N PRO A 30 67.99 3.16 17.54
CA PRO A 30 66.76 3.28 18.30
C PRO A 30 66.22 4.72 18.40
N ALA A 31 65.00 4.78 18.94
CA ALA A 31 64.11 5.92 19.04
C ALA A 31 64.71 7.19 19.67
N GLY A 32 64.50 8.32 19.00
CA GLY A 32 64.48 9.65 19.59
C GLY A 32 63.04 10.11 19.79
N THR A 33 62.66 10.41 21.02
CA THR A 33 61.37 11.02 21.37
C THR A 33 61.41 12.53 21.12
N PRO A 34 60.37 13.11 20.49
CA PRO A 34 59.92 14.43 20.93
C PRO A 34 58.38 14.51 21.10
N THR A 35 58.00 14.91 22.31
CA THR A 35 57.07 15.99 22.71
C THR A 35 55.66 16.12 22.06
N PRO A 36 54.59 16.35 22.84
CA PRO A 36 53.21 16.00 22.48
C PRO A 36 52.49 17.01 21.55
N GLY A 37 51.84 16.49 20.52
CA GLY A 37 50.83 17.18 19.70
C GLY A 37 49.41 16.89 20.22
N GLY A 38 48.56 17.92 20.24
CA GLY A 38 47.25 17.94 20.89
C GLY A 38 46.18 17.00 20.32
N PRO A 39 44.99 16.96 20.96
CA PRO A 39 43.94 16.01 20.62
C PRO A 39 43.35 16.29 19.23
N THR A 40 43.55 15.34 18.32
CA THR A 40 42.86 15.28 17.02
C THR A 40 41.37 15.08 17.27
N ALA A 41 40.55 16.03 16.79
CA ALA A 41 39.10 15.94 16.85
C ALA A 41 38.61 14.76 15.99
N THR A 42 37.99 13.78 16.63
CA THR A 42 37.26 12.69 15.98
C THR A 42 36.06 13.28 15.25
N GLY A 43 36.03 13.15 13.91
CA GLY A 43 34.86 13.54 13.11
C GLY A 43 33.61 12.77 13.54
N PRO A 44 32.41 13.36 13.46
CA PRO A 44 31.18 12.69 13.87
C PRO A 44 30.94 11.44 13.01
N THR A 45 30.75 10.31 13.68
CA THR A 45 30.25 9.05 13.12
C THR A 45 28.98 9.33 12.32
N PRO A 46 28.83 8.79 11.09
CA PRO A 46 27.58 8.94 10.35
C PRO A 46 26.44 8.32 11.16
N THR A 47 25.52 9.17 11.60
CA THR A 47 24.27 8.73 12.23
C THR A 47 23.52 7.86 11.21
N PRO A 48 23.06 6.65 11.58
CA PRO A 48 22.18 5.88 10.71
C PRO A 48 21.00 6.76 10.31
N SER A 49 20.76 6.91 9.00
CA SER A 49 19.56 7.57 8.49
C SER A 49 18.35 6.93 9.18
N ALA A 50 17.50 7.77 9.75
CA ALA A 50 16.25 7.33 10.36
C ALA A 50 15.51 6.44 9.35
N ILE A 51 15.17 5.22 9.78
CA ILE A 51 14.17 4.38 9.10
C ILE A 51 12.93 5.26 8.95
N ALA A 52 12.46 5.45 7.72
CA ALA A 52 11.23 6.18 7.46
C ALA A 52 10.13 5.56 8.32
N THR A 53 9.57 6.35 9.22
CA THR A 53 8.28 6.02 9.84
C THR A 53 7.32 5.70 8.70
N PRO A 54 6.60 4.57 8.72
CA PRO A 54 5.56 4.30 7.73
C PRO A 54 4.69 5.55 7.63
N GLY A 55 4.67 6.15 6.44
CA GLY A 55 3.85 7.33 6.18
C GLY A 55 2.40 7.02 6.55
N ALA A 56 1.69 8.01 7.06
CA ALA A 56 0.27 7.85 7.36
C ALA A 56 -0.47 7.32 6.11
N LEU A 57 -1.30 6.29 6.26
CA LEU A 57 -2.08 5.71 5.17
C LEU A 57 -2.85 6.79 4.37
N ASP A 58 -2.73 6.78 3.06
CA ASP A 58 -3.42 7.75 2.20
C ASP A 58 -4.95 7.69 2.35
N HIS A 59 -5.61 8.83 2.15
CA HIS A 59 -7.02 8.81 1.75
C HIS A 59 -7.10 8.45 0.27
N PHE A 60 -8.16 7.75 -0.15
CA PHE A 60 -8.31 7.36 -1.55
C PHE A 60 -9.63 7.85 -2.16
N THR A 61 -9.56 8.35 -3.39
CA THR A 61 -10.75 8.47 -4.25
C THR A 61 -10.75 7.29 -5.22
N CYS A 62 -11.72 6.39 -5.09
CA CYS A 62 -11.88 5.29 -6.04
C CYS A 62 -12.69 5.72 -7.27
N TYR A 63 -12.35 5.13 -8.40
CA TYR A 63 -13.04 5.35 -9.66
C TYR A 63 -13.50 4.01 -10.16
N LYS A 64 -14.76 3.93 -10.60
CA LYS A 64 -15.21 2.75 -11.32
C LYS A 64 -14.32 2.60 -12.56
N ALA A 65 -13.60 1.51 -12.61
CA ALA A 65 -12.61 1.23 -13.63
C ALA A 65 -12.91 -0.09 -14.32
N GLY A 66 -12.34 -0.27 -15.50
CA GLY A 66 -12.34 -1.55 -16.20
C GLY A 66 -11.34 -1.52 -17.33
N ALA A 67 -10.95 -2.71 -17.78
CA ALA A 67 -9.96 -2.86 -18.83
C ALA A 67 -10.31 -2.04 -20.08
N THR A 68 -9.33 -1.31 -20.60
CA THR A 68 -9.42 -0.58 -21.86
C THR A 68 -9.79 -1.57 -22.98
N SER A 69 -10.65 -1.13 -23.90
CA SER A 69 -11.05 -1.99 -25.02
C SER A 69 -9.84 -2.30 -25.90
N GLY A 70 -9.63 -3.58 -26.21
CA GLY A 70 -8.50 -4.04 -27.02
C GLY A 70 -7.17 -4.23 -26.27
N SER A 71 -7.08 -3.86 -24.98
CA SER A 71 -5.89 -4.18 -24.18
C SER A 71 -5.88 -5.64 -23.72
N VAL A 72 -4.71 -6.11 -23.29
CA VAL A 72 -4.60 -7.31 -22.46
C VAL A 72 -5.44 -7.11 -21.21
N LYS A 73 -6.17 -8.15 -20.80
CA LYS A 73 -7.08 -8.12 -19.66
C LYS A 73 -6.69 -9.18 -18.67
N PHE A 74 -6.78 -8.85 -17.39
CA PHE A 74 -6.72 -9.87 -16.36
C PHE A 74 -7.90 -10.86 -16.56
N PRO A 75 -7.65 -12.16 -16.73
CA PRO A 75 -8.72 -13.12 -16.97
C PRO A 75 -9.59 -13.35 -15.71
N GLY A 76 -9.07 -13.02 -14.53
CA GLY A 76 -9.60 -13.47 -13.25
C GLY A 76 -8.90 -14.75 -12.77
N ILE A 77 -9.04 -15.04 -11.48
CA ILE A 77 -8.61 -16.29 -10.84
C ILE A 77 -9.87 -17.03 -10.42
N ALA A 78 -10.07 -18.22 -10.99
CA ALA A 78 -11.14 -19.11 -10.54
C ALA A 78 -10.79 -19.71 -9.17
N ASN A 79 -11.81 -20.09 -8.41
CA ASN A 79 -11.66 -20.93 -7.22
C ASN A 79 -12.27 -22.31 -7.55
N PRO A 80 -11.47 -23.39 -7.64
CA PRO A 80 -10.02 -23.46 -7.38
C PRO A 80 -9.13 -22.89 -8.52
N PRO A 81 -7.88 -22.44 -8.23
CA PRO A 81 -7.22 -22.49 -6.92
C PRO A 81 -7.65 -21.37 -5.96
N GLY A 82 -8.12 -20.23 -6.46
CA GLY A 82 -8.45 -19.06 -5.65
C GLY A 82 -7.23 -18.30 -5.13
N VAL A 83 -7.49 -17.26 -4.34
CA VAL A 83 -6.50 -16.48 -3.58
C VAL A 83 -6.79 -16.68 -2.10
N SER A 84 -5.77 -17.03 -1.32
CA SER A 84 -5.88 -17.14 0.14
C SER A 84 -5.83 -15.76 0.75
N LEU A 85 -6.80 -15.48 1.62
CA LEU A 85 -6.93 -14.22 2.34
C LEU A 85 -7.05 -14.52 3.82
N VAL A 86 -6.27 -13.84 4.65
CA VAL A 86 -6.41 -13.89 6.11
C VAL A 86 -6.45 -12.46 6.63
N ASP A 87 -7.56 -12.07 7.26
CA ASP A 87 -7.70 -10.79 7.93
C ASP A 87 -8.11 -10.99 9.39
N GLN A 88 -8.40 -9.90 10.10
CA GLN A 88 -8.84 -9.97 11.50
C GLN A 88 -10.17 -10.71 11.73
N PHE A 89 -10.96 -10.98 10.69
CA PHE A 89 -12.22 -11.74 10.77
C PHE A 89 -12.06 -13.21 10.46
N GLY A 90 -10.92 -13.61 9.89
CA GLY A 90 -10.53 -15.01 9.71
C GLY A 90 -9.94 -15.27 8.33
N SER A 91 -9.94 -16.53 7.93
CA SER A 91 -9.37 -16.99 6.67
C SER A 91 -10.43 -17.30 5.62
N SER A 92 -10.17 -16.98 4.36
CA SER A 92 -10.95 -17.43 3.22
C SER A 92 -10.10 -17.76 1.99
N THR A 93 -10.73 -18.40 1.01
CA THR A 93 -10.15 -18.60 -0.32
C THR A 93 -11.16 -18.14 -1.36
N ASP A 94 -10.76 -17.15 -2.16
CA ASP A 94 -11.68 -16.39 -2.98
C ASP A 94 -11.35 -16.46 -4.47
N ALA A 95 -12.38 -16.54 -5.31
CA ALA A 95 -12.22 -16.28 -6.73
C ALA A 95 -12.08 -14.77 -6.96
N VAL A 96 -11.12 -14.35 -7.80
CA VAL A 96 -10.85 -12.94 -8.11
C VAL A 96 -11.36 -12.64 -9.52
N LYS A 97 -12.17 -11.60 -9.67
CA LYS A 97 -12.68 -11.16 -10.98
C LYS A 97 -11.87 -9.99 -11.53
N LYS A 98 -12.17 -9.58 -12.76
CA LYS A 98 -11.62 -8.38 -13.42
C LYS A 98 -11.76 -7.13 -12.54
N PRO A 99 -10.81 -6.18 -12.59
CA PRO A 99 -10.84 -5.02 -11.71
C PRO A 99 -12.11 -4.20 -11.91
N GLY A 100 -12.67 -3.73 -10.80
CA GLY A 100 -13.85 -2.88 -10.76
C GLY A 100 -13.54 -1.45 -10.32
N PHE A 101 -12.41 -1.24 -9.65
CA PHE A 101 -12.00 0.05 -9.10
C PHE A 101 -10.52 0.33 -9.33
N LEU A 102 -10.19 1.59 -9.56
CA LEU A 102 -8.85 2.16 -9.43
C LEU A 102 -8.96 3.34 -8.47
N CYS A 103 -8.15 3.37 -7.42
CA CYS A 103 -8.19 4.38 -6.38
C CYS A 103 -6.89 5.16 -6.33
N ALA A 104 -7.03 6.48 -6.36
CA ALA A 104 -5.92 7.40 -6.30
C ALA A 104 -5.81 8.00 -4.89
N PRO A 105 -4.59 8.10 -4.34
CA PRO A 105 -4.32 8.96 -3.20
C PRO A 105 -4.95 10.36 -3.39
N THR A 106 -5.61 10.87 -2.36
CA THR A 106 -6.42 12.09 -2.47
C THR A 106 -6.19 13.03 -1.30
N ASN A 107 -5.99 14.31 -1.64
CA ASN A 107 -6.08 15.41 -0.70
C ASN A 107 -7.55 15.68 -0.37
N LYS A 108 -8.01 15.11 0.74
CA LYS A 108 -9.36 15.31 1.25
C LYS A 108 -9.34 16.46 2.25
N LEU A 109 -10.20 17.45 2.06
CA LEU A 109 -10.32 18.65 2.92
C LEU A 109 -9.02 19.45 3.12
N GLY A 110 -8.02 19.30 2.24
CA GLY A 110 -6.74 19.99 2.40
C GLY A 110 -5.79 19.32 3.41
N GLU A 111 -6.14 18.14 3.93
CA GLU A 111 -5.37 17.45 4.99
C GLU A 111 -3.99 16.97 4.51
N ASP A 112 -3.86 16.59 3.24
CA ASP A 112 -2.59 16.17 2.64
C ASP A 112 -2.46 16.71 1.20
N PRO A 113 -1.83 17.89 1.02
CA PRO A 113 -1.57 18.45 -0.30
C PRO A 113 -0.63 17.62 -1.19
N THR A 114 0.17 16.71 -0.62
CA THR A 114 1.12 15.86 -1.36
C THR A 114 0.50 14.56 -1.86
N ALA A 115 -0.63 14.13 -1.28
CA ALA A 115 -1.34 12.92 -1.68
C ALA A 115 -1.49 12.73 -3.21
N PRO A 116 -1.89 13.72 -4.02
CA PRO A 116 -1.99 13.54 -5.49
C PRO A 116 -0.70 13.11 -6.20
N THR A 117 0.46 13.28 -5.54
CA THR A 117 1.77 12.89 -6.06
C THR A 117 2.28 11.56 -5.51
N HIS A 118 1.58 10.96 -4.54
CA HIS A 118 1.95 9.68 -3.98
C HIS A 118 1.84 8.57 -5.04
N PRO A 119 2.86 7.69 -5.15
CA PRO A 119 2.97 6.76 -6.27
C PRO A 119 2.00 5.57 -6.16
N GLU A 120 1.59 5.22 -4.95
CA GLU A 120 0.90 3.97 -4.66
C GLU A 120 -0.63 4.13 -4.72
N HIS A 121 -1.23 3.53 -5.74
CA HIS A 121 -2.67 3.47 -5.91
C HIS A 121 -3.22 2.15 -5.34
N LEU A 122 -4.55 2.04 -5.26
CA LEU A 122 -5.20 0.75 -5.02
C LEU A 122 -6.02 0.31 -6.22
N THR A 123 -5.92 -0.95 -6.61
CA THR A 123 -6.85 -1.57 -7.58
C THR A 123 -7.78 -2.50 -6.84
N GLY A 124 -9.10 -2.30 -7.00
CA GLY A 124 -10.13 -3.11 -6.35
C GLY A 124 -10.65 -4.20 -7.28
N TYR A 125 -10.43 -5.45 -6.91
CA TYR A 125 -10.88 -6.64 -7.62
C TYR A 125 -12.08 -7.26 -6.90
N PRO A 126 -13.24 -7.46 -7.56
CA PRO A 126 -14.36 -8.14 -6.95
C PRO A 126 -13.99 -9.58 -6.61
N ILE A 127 -14.23 -9.98 -5.37
CA ILE A 127 -13.99 -11.35 -4.89
C ILE A 127 -15.29 -12.11 -4.70
N LYS A 128 -15.21 -13.44 -4.81
CA LYS A 128 -16.33 -14.34 -4.56
C LYS A 128 -15.85 -15.57 -3.78
N ASN A 129 -16.32 -15.65 -2.54
CA ASN A 129 -16.19 -16.85 -1.73
C ASN A 129 -17.23 -17.89 -2.16
N LEU A 130 -16.83 -19.15 -2.23
CA LEU A 130 -17.72 -20.28 -2.52
C LEU A 130 -18.39 -20.83 -1.25
N VAL A 131 -17.78 -20.59 -0.09
CA VAL A 131 -18.33 -20.93 1.23
C VAL A 131 -18.97 -19.68 1.81
N LYS A 132 -20.16 -19.80 2.42
CA LYS A 132 -20.81 -18.67 3.09
C LYS A 132 -20.13 -18.44 4.45
N PRO A 133 -19.43 -17.31 4.67
CA PRO A 133 -18.84 -17.02 5.97
C PRO A 133 -19.90 -16.50 6.94
N VAL A 134 -19.60 -16.60 8.23
CA VAL A 134 -20.28 -15.82 9.26
C VAL A 134 -19.60 -14.45 9.30
N PHE A 135 -20.38 -13.38 9.13
CA PHE A 135 -19.84 -12.03 9.13
C PHE A 135 -19.99 -11.35 10.49
N PRO A 136 -18.98 -10.59 10.94
CA PRO A 136 -19.08 -9.83 12.17
C PRO A 136 -20.15 -8.74 12.10
N MET A 137 -20.77 -8.51 13.25
CA MET A 137 -21.89 -7.59 13.44
C MET A 137 -21.54 -6.61 14.56
N ASN A 138 -22.23 -5.47 14.62
CA ASN A 138 -22.05 -4.43 15.65
C ASN A 138 -20.62 -3.90 15.74
N ILE A 139 -19.97 -3.79 14.60
CA ILE A 139 -18.60 -3.29 14.46
C ILE A 139 -18.62 -1.77 14.62
N LYS A 140 -17.94 -1.23 15.64
CA LYS A 140 -17.87 0.22 15.89
C LYS A 140 -16.72 0.84 15.09
N VAL A 141 -17.04 1.67 14.11
CA VAL A 141 -16.07 2.48 13.35
C VAL A 141 -16.07 3.91 13.86
N VAL A 142 -14.90 4.49 14.02
CA VAL A 142 -14.71 5.92 14.35
C VAL A 142 -13.88 6.51 13.22
N ASP A 143 -14.27 7.67 12.75
CA ASP A 143 -13.49 8.48 11.81
C ASP A 143 -13.99 9.92 11.86
N GLN A 144 -13.44 10.79 11.02
CA GLN A 144 -13.83 12.19 10.95
C GLN A 144 -15.32 12.44 10.60
N PHE A 145 -16.00 11.48 9.95
CA PHE A 145 -17.43 11.59 9.62
C PHE A 145 -18.31 10.95 10.71
N ASN A 146 -17.71 10.15 11.60
CA ASN A 146 -18.37 9.48 12.71
C ASN A 146 -17.55 9.65 14.00
N VAL A 147 -17.31 10.90 14.39
CA VAL A 147 -16.51 11.22 15.59
C VAL A 147 -17.09 10.61 16.87
N SER A 148 -18.41 10.41 16.94
CA SER A 148 -19.09 9.74 18.06
C SER A 148 -19.15 8.20 17.91
N GLY A 149 -18.62 7.68 16.81
CA GLY A 149 -18.71 6.29 16.40
C GLY A 149 -19.98 5.96 15.61
N LEU A 150 -19.85 5.03 14.67
CA LEU A 150 -20.92 4.44 13.90
C LEU A 150 -20.84 2.92 14.01
N PHE A 151 -21.98 2.24 14.19
CA PHE A 151 -22.00 0.79 14.20
C PHE A 151 -22.39 0.25 12.83
N VAL A 152 -21.59 -0.66 12.30
CA VAL A 152 -21.81 -1.31 11.01
C VAL A 152 -21.80 -2.83 11.16
N ASN A 153 -22.40 -3.49 10.17
CA ASN A 153 -22.42 -4.93 10.02
C ASN A 153 -21.76 -5.29 8.70
N ALA A 154 -20.82 -6.23 8.72
CA ALA A 154 -20.33 -6.85 7.51
C ALA A 154 -21.43 -7.76 6.93
N LYS A 155 -21.67 -7.68 5.62
CA LYS A 155 -22.74 -8.40 4.93
C LYS A 155 -22.26 -9.41 3.91
N LYS A 156 -21.10 -9.12 3.29
CA LYS A 156 -20.42 -10.01 2.35
C LYS A 156 -19.01 -9.52 2.08
N GLN A 157 -18.10 -10.43 1.81
CA GLN A 157 -16.86 -10.14 1.11
C GLN A 157 -17.20 -9.57 -0.28
N ALA A 158 -16.54 -8.49 -0.65
CA ALA A 158 -16.90 -7.72 -1.83
C ALA A 158 -15.72 -7.50 -2.76
N HIS A 159 -14.60 -7.01 -2.23
CA HIS A 159 -13.43 -6.70 -3.05
C HIS A 159 -12.13 -7.01 -2.29
N LEU A 160 -11.10 -7.36 -3.05
CA LEU A 160 -9.71 -7.32 -2.63
C LEU A 160 -9.09 -6.07 -3.25
N PHE A 161 -8.64 -5.12 -2.43
CA PHE A 161 -7.86 -3.97 -2.88
C PHE A 161 -6.39 -4.29 -2.73
N VAL A 162 -5.64 -4.06 -3.80
CA VAL A 162 -4.20 -4.29 -3.82
C VAL A 162 -3.46 -3.02 -4.17
N PRO A 163 -2.34 -2.73 -3.49
CA PRO A 163 -1.36 -1.74 -3.92
C PRO A 163 -1.01 -1.92 -5.39
N THR A 164 -0.89 -0.80 -6.10
CA THR A 164 -0.78 -0.77 -7.55
C THR A 164 0.08 0.42 -7.97
N ALA A 165 1.13 0.16 -8.75
CA ALA A 165 1.81 1.23 -9.46
C ALA A 165 0.98 1.65 -10.67
N LYS A 166 0.95 2.95 -10.94
CA LYS A 166 0.20 3.54 -12.05
C LYS A 166 1.06 4.51 -12.83
N ASN A 167 0.83 4.59 -14.14
CA ASN A 167 1.38 5.62 -15.02
C ASN A 167 0.40 5.95 -16.16
N LEU A 168 0.48 7.15 -16.74
CA LEU A 168 -0.37 7.59 -17.86
C LEU A 168 0.28 7.40 -19.23
N SER A 169 1.59 7.16 -19.31
CA SER A 169 2.33 7.11 -20.58
C SER A 169 2.80 5.73 -20.97
N ALA A 170 3.16 4.88 -20.01
CA ALA A 170 3.69 3.54 -20.26
C ALA A 170 3.41 2.62 -19.07
N THR A 171 3.56 1.31 -19.27
CA THR A 171 3.47 0.31 -18.20
C THR A 171 4.52 0.59 -17.11
N PRO A 172 4.11 0.85 -15.85
CA PRO A 172 5.06 1.02 -14.77
C PRO A 172 5.76 -0.31 -14.45
N PRO A 173 6.99 -0.29 -13.92
CA PRO A 173 7.66 -1.51 -13.48
C PRO A 173 6.83 -2.21 -12.38
N PRO A 174 7.01 -3.53 -12.20
CA PRO A 174 6.43 -4.23 -11.05
C PRO A 174 6.90 -3.56 -9.76
N PRO A 175 6.00 -3.33 -8.79
CA PRO A 175 6.39 -2.72 -7.52
C PRO A 175 7.36 -3.63 -6.77
N ALA A 176 8.50 -3.10 -6.35
CA ALA A 176 9.57 -3.87 -5.68
C ALA A 176 9.18 -4.29 -4.25
N ALA A 177 8.42 -3.43 -3.58
CA ALA A 177 7.69 -3.67 -2.35
C ALA A 177 6.58 -2.63 -2.28
N PHE A 178 5.47 -2.99 -1.65
CA PHE A 178 4.37 -2.06 -1.40
C PHE A 178 4.43 -1.63 0.07
N VAL A 179 4.18 -0.34 0.33
CA VAL A 179 4.16 0.21 1.69
C VAL A 179 2.74 0.15 2.27
N THR A 180 1.74 0.25 1.41
CA THR A 180 0.32 0.10 1.74
C THR A 180 -0.06 -1.38 1.83
N ASP A 181 -0.94 -1.71 2.76
CA ASP A 181 -1.49 -3.06 2.89
C ASP A 181 -2.34 -3.49 1.68
N HIS A 182 -2.47 -4.80 1.51
CA HIS A 182 -3.65 -5.33 0.85
C HIS A 182 -4.87 -5.15 1.75
N PHE A 183 -6.05 -4.91 1.18
CA PHE A 183 -7.28 -4.84 1.96
C PHE A 183 -8.36 -5.79 1.47
N GLU A 184 -8.91 -6.58 2.38
CA GLU A 184 -10.16 -7.31 2.16
C GLU A 184 -11.34 -6.45 2.58
N CYS A 185 -12.21 -6.16 1.62
CA CYS A 185 -13.33 -5.24 1.80
C CYS A 185 -14.67 -5.98 1.84
N TYR A 186 -15.41 -5.72 2.92
CA TYR A 186 -16.73 -6.23 3.20
C TYR A 186 -17.78 -5.19 2.90
N LYS A 187 -18.82 -5.53 2.15
CA LYS A 187 -19.99 -4.67 2.03
C LYS A 187 -20.61 -4.49 3.41
N THR A 188 -20.82 -3.24 3.81
CA THR A 188 -21.37 -2.91 5.12
C THR A 188 -22.78 -2.34 5.05
N ALA A 189 -23.48 -2.43 6.17
CA ALA A 189 -24.70 -1.69 6.43
C ALA A 189 -24.67 -1.16 7.86
N VAL A 190 -25.18 0.05 8.08
CA VAL A 190 -25.37 0.61 9.43
C VAL A 190 -26.25 -0.33 10.25
N THR A 191 -25.86 -0.57 11.50
CA THR A 191 -26.57 -1.45 12.41
C THR A 191 -27.94 -0.87 12.80
N SER A 192 -28.99 -1.65 12.61
CA SER A 192 -30.35 -1.28 13.03
C SER A 192 -30.40 -1.02 14.54
N GLY A 193 -31.13 0.03 14.95
CA GLY A 193 -31.24 0.41 16.37
C GLY A 193 -30.06 1.21 16.92
N THR A 194 -29.04 1.51 16.11
CA THR A 194 -27.92 2.40 16.47
C THR A 194 -28.05 3.77 15.78
N PRO A 195 -27.30 4.81 16.18
CA PRO A 195 -27.31 6.10 15.51
C PRO A 195 -27.09 5.97 13.99
N LYS A 196 -27.89 6.70 13.21
CA LYS A 196 -27.78 6.70 11.74
C LYS A 196 -26.57 7.49 11.30
N PHE A 197 -26.00 7.10 10.16
CA PHE A 197 -25.01 7.92 9.46
C PHE A 197 -25.64 9.25 9.01
N VAL A 198 -24.93 10.35 9.26
CA VAL A 198 -25.30 11.70 8.82
C VAL A 198 -24.45 12.07 7.62
N ALA A 199 -25.09 12.51 6.52
CA ALA A 199 -24.37 12.89 5.31
C ALA A 199 -23.48 14.11 5.54
N GLY A 200 -22.24 14.06 5.03
CA GLY A 200 -21.27 15.16 5.09
C GLY A 200 -21.22 15.92 3.75
N PRO A 201 -21.92 17.05 3.58
CA PRO A 201 -21.84 17.87 2.38
C PRO A 201 -20.55 18.69 2.31
N GLY A 202 -20.18 19.15 1.11
CA GLY A 202 -19.10 20.13 0.94
C GLY A 202 -17.68 19.56 1.11
N VAL A 203 -17.51 18.24 1.03
CA VAL A 203 -16.18 17.62 1.15
C VAL A 203 -15.43 17.79 -0.16
N THR A 204 -14.28 18.47 -0.11
CA THR A 204 -13.39 18.63 -1.26
C THR A 204 -12.42 17.46 -1.34
N LEU A 205 -12.29 16.89 -2.54
CA LEU A 205 -11.33 15.84 -2.88
C LEU A 205 -10.47 16.35 -4.03
N ALA A 206 -9.15 16.19 -3.93
CA ALA A 206 -8.25 16.43 -5.05
C ALA A 206 -7.29 15.25 -5.21
N ASP A 207 -7.17 14.72 -6.41
CA ASP A 207 -6.22 13.67 -6.75
C ASP A 207 -5.61 13.94 -8.13
N GLN A 208 -4.74 13.04 -8.59
CA GLN A 208 -4.08 13.15 -9.89
C GLN A 208 -5.03 13.20 -11.11
N PHE A 209 -6.32 12.89 -10.97
CA PHE A 209 -7.30 12.95 -12.05
C PHE A 209 -8.10 14.26 -12.05
N GLY A 210 -8.06 15.01 -10.96
CA GLY A 210 -8.65 16.33 -10.81
C GLY A 210 -9.18 16.59 -9.40
N SER A 211 -9.95 17.66 -9.26
CA SER A 211 -10.61 18.04 -8.01
C SER A 211 -12.12 18.00 -8.15
N MET A 212 -12.81 17.70 -7.06
CA MET A 212 -14.27 17.70 -7.00
C MET A 212 -14.77 17.98 -5.58
N THR A 213 -15.98 18.52 -5.49
CA THR A 213 -16.75 18.65 -4.24
C THR A 213 -17.83 17.58 -4.20
N VAL A 214 -17.97 16.92 -3.06
CA VAL A 214 -18.92 15.82 -2.89
C VAL A 214 -19.74 15.96 -1.62
N THR A 215 -20.91 15.31 -1.62
CA THR A 215 -21.58 14.88 -0.40
C THR A 215 -21.18 13.45 -0.09
N VAL A 216 -20.56 13.23 1.06
CA VAL A 216 -20.30 11.92 1.64
C VAL A 216 -21.62 11.36 2.19
N LYS A 217 -21.96 10.17 1.74
CA LYS A 217 -23.17 9.42 2.12
C LYS A 217 -22.75 8.19 2.92
N LYS A 218 -23.70 7.30 3.20
CA LYS A 218 -23.49 6.08 4.01
C LYS A 218 -22.24 5.28 3.63
N PRO A 219 -21.61 4.59 4.60
CA PRO A 219 -20.58 3.59 4.33
C PRO A 219 -21.06 2.53 3.34
N ALA A 220 -20.14 2.10 2.49
CA ALA A 220 -20.34 1.09 1.46
C ALA A 220 -19.52 -0.17 1.76
N PHE A 221 -18.25 0.01 2.17
CA PHE A 221 -17.35 -1.10 2.49
C PHE A 221 -16.51 -0.79 3.73
N LEU A 222 -16.31 -1.79 4.59
CA LEU A 222 -15.26 -1.81 5.60
C LEU A 222 -14.14 -2.68 5.07
N CYS A 223 -12.91 -2.19 5.11
CA CYS A 223 -11.75 -2.79 4.49
C CYS A 223 -10.67 -3.00 5.54
N ASN A 224 -10.30 -4.26 5.74
CA ASN A 224 -9.31 -4.66 6.73
C ASN A 224 -8.00 -4.98 6.02
N PRO A 225 -6.83 -4.62 6.58
CA PRO A 225 -5.56 -5.21 6.18
C PRO A 225 -5.65 -6.73 6.09
N VAL A 226 -5.13 -7.30 5.01
CA VAL A 226 -5.24 -8.74 4.72
C VAL A 226 -3.92 -9.34 4.29
N ASP A 227 -3.58 -10.49 4.85
CA ASP A 227 -2.53 -11.35 4.34
C ASP A 227 -3.02 -12.05 3.07
N LYS A 228 -2.47 -11.65 1.94
CA LYS A 228 -2.79 -12.24 0.64
C LYS A 228 -1.73 -13.26 0.26
N ASN A 229 -2.10 -14.54 0.24
CA ASN A 229 -1.20 -15.66 -0.10
C ASN A 229 0.07 -15.76 0.76
N GLY A 230 0.04 -15.32 2.02
CA GLY A 230 1.22 -15.35 2.89
C GLY A 230 2.25 -14.26 2.57
N GLU A 231 1.85 -13.19 1.87
CA GLU A 231 2.72 -12.06 1.54
C GLU A 231 3.01 -11.18 2.77
N ASP A 232 2.07 -11.09 3.71
CA ASP A 232 2.26 -10.37 4.96
C ASP A 232 1.41 -10.97 6.08
N ALA A 233 2.01 -11.88 6.86
CA ALA A 233 1.35 -12.52 7.98
C ALA A 233 1.01 -11.56 9.15
N THR A 234 1.59 -10.35 9.18
CA THR A 234 1.33 -9.34 10.21
C THR A 234 0.16 -8.41 9.86
N ALA A 235 -0.25 -8.38 8.58
CA ALA A 235 -1.35 -7.56 8.09
C ALA A 235 -2.64 -7.66 8.95
N PRO A 236 -3.13 -8.83 9.40
CA PRO A 236 -4.34 -8.91 10.25
C PRO A 236 -4.27 -8.11 11.56
N THR A 237 -3.07 -7.73 12.00
CA THR A 237 -2.83 -6.96 13.23
C THR A 237 -2.54 -5.48 12.98
N HIS A 238 -2.48 -5.06 11.71
CA HIS A 238 -2.21 -3.66 11.37
C HIS A 238 -3.39 -2.78 11.80
N PRO A 239 -3.12 -1.63 12.43
CA PRO A 239 -4.17 -0.79 13.00
C PRO A 239 -4.93 0.03 11.94
N GLU A 240 -4.32 0.25 10.78
CA GLU A 240 -4.85 1.15 9.75
C GLU A 240 -5.88 0.43 8.88
N HIS A 241 -7.14 0.86 8.95
CA HIS A 241 -8.25 0.30 8.19
C HIS A 241 -8.78 1.32 7.18
N LEU A 242 -9.63 0.89 6.24
CA LEU A 242 -10.34 1.81 5.33
C LEU A 242 -11.86 1.65 5.48
N LEU A 243 -12.60 2.75 5.41
CA LEU A 243 -14.07 2.72 5.35
C LEU A 243 -14.54 3.47 4.11
N CYS A 244 -14.86 2.71 3.07
CA CYS A 244 -15.30 3.30 1.81
C CYS A 244 -16.72 3.86 1.92
N TYR A 245 -16.91 5.09 1.46
CA TYR A 245 -18.19 5.79 1.50
C TYR A 245 -18.81 5.94 0.12
N ALA A 246 -20.14 5.83 0.06
CA ALA A 246 -20.83 6.32 -1.12
C ALA A 246 -20.69 7.85 -1.20
N ILE A 247 -20.38 8.39 -2.38
CA ILE A 247 -20.32 9.85 -2.61
C ILE A 247 -21.29 10.27 -3.69
N LYS A 248 -21.69 11.54 -3.65
CA LYS A 248 -22.39 12.23 -4.73
C LYS A 248 -21.64 13.52 -5.06
N GLN A 249 -21.10 13.61 -6.26
CA GLN A 249 -20.46 14.84 -6.73
C GLN A 249 -21.50 15.98 -6.86
N THR A 250 -21.19 17.11 -6.23
CA THR A 250 -22.06 18.30 -6.19
C THR A 250 -21.69 19.36 -7.22
N ASP A 251 -20.46 19.32 -7.78
CA ASP A 251 -20.07 20.28 -8.81
C ASP A 251 -20.93 20.16 -10.07
N ALA A 252 -21.07 21.28 -10.78
CA ALA A 252 -21.74 21.34 -12.08
C ALA A 252 -20.96 20.54 -13.15
N VAL A 253 -19.62 20.70 -13.16
CA VAL A 253 -18.74 19.97 -14.07
C VAL A 253 -18.47 18.59 -13.50
N LYS A 254 -18.94 17.55 -14.20
CA LYS A 254 -18.73 16.16 -13.78
C LYS A 254 -17.33 15.67 -14.14
N PHE A 255 -16.88 14.66 -13.39
CA PHE A 255 -15.63 13.95 -13.65
C PHE A 255 -15.47 13.56 -15.13
N VAL A 256 -14.31 13.89 -15.69
CA VAL A 256 -13.94 13.52 -17.06
C VAL A 256 -13.24 12.17 -17.03
N LYS A 257 -13.81 11.21 -17.77
CA LYS A 257 -13.26 9.86 -17.91
C LYS A 257 -11.81 9.90 -18.39
N ARG A 258 -10.95 9.12 -17.75
CA ARG A 258 -9.56 8.92 -18.19
C ARG A 258 -9.45 7.55 -18.84
N LYS A 259 -8.75 7.48 -19.97
CA LYS A 259 -8.52 6.25 -20.72
C LYS A 259 -7.03 5.96 -20.77
N GLY A 260 -6.69 4.69 -20.99
CA GLY A 260 -5.29 4.31 -21.22
C GLY A 260 -4.42 4.45 -19.99
N ILE A 261 -4.96 4.22 -18.79
CA ILE A 261 -4.18 4.27 -17.55
C ILE A 261 -3.46 2.94 -17.41
N PHE A 262 -2.13 2.96 -17.46
CA PHE A 262 -1.33 1.77 -17.26
C PHE A 262 -1.18 1.50 -15.77
N ILE A 263 -1.46 0.27 -15.36
CA ILE A 263 -1.28 -0.20 -14.00
C ILE A 263 -0.40 -1.44 -13.96
N ASN A 264 0.29 -1.65 -12.85
CA ASN A 264 1.04 -2.87 -12.59
C ASN A 264 0.97 -3.23 -11.11
N ASN A 265 0.58 -4.48 -10.85
CA ASN A 265 0.50 -5.07 -9.52
C ASN A 265 0.72 -6.59 -9.64
N GLN A 266 0.52 -7.33 -8.55
CA GLN A 266 0.73 -8.78 -8.51
C GLN A 266 -0.18 -9.60 -9.44
N PHE A 267 -1.23 -9.00 -10.00
CA PHE A 267 -2.11 -9.64 -10.98
C PHE A 267 -1.75 -9.32 -12.44
N LEU A 268 -0.50 -8.90 -12.66
CA LEU A 268 0.11 -8.51 -13.94
C LEU A 268 -0.29 -7.11 -14.42
N PRO A 269 0.47 -6.52 -15.37
CA PRO A 269 0.11 -5.25 -15.97
C PRO A 269 -1.25 -5.26 -16.68
N GLU A 270 -2.00 -4.18 -16.54
CA GLU A 270 -3.26 -3.96 -17.26
C GLU A 270 -3.40 -2.49 -17.67
N THR A 271 -4.25 -2.21 -18.64
CA THR A 271 -4.64 -0.84 -19.01
C THR A 271 -6.10 -0.64 -18.65
N LEU A 272 -6.41 0.40 -17.87
CA LEU A 272 -7.75 0.70 -17.37
C LEU A 272 -8.28 2.03 -17.90
N ASP A 273 -9.60 2.09 -18.03
CA ASP A 273 -10.36 3.33 -18.23
C ASP A 273 -11.19 3.63 -16.97
N THR A 274 -11.13 4.85 -16.45
CA THR A 274 -11.97 5.33 -15.35
C THR A 274 -13.27 5.94 -15.88
N LYS A 275 -14.38 5.71 -15.15
CA LYS A 275 -15.73 6.12 -15.58
C LYS A 275 -16.36 7.19 -14.70
N GLU A 276 -16.44 6.93 -13.41
CA GLU A 276 -17.10 7.80 -12.42
C GLU A 276 -16.42 7.61 -11.06
N ALA A 277 -16.42 8.67 -10.24
CA ALA A 277 -15.87 8.63 -8.88
C ALA A 277 -16.83 7.94 -7.89
N ARG A 278 -16.25 7.16 -6.97
CA ARG A 278 -16.85 6.57 -5.75
C ARG A 278 -15.77 6.62 -4.66
N ALA A 279 -15.97 7.28 -3.52
CA ALA A 279 -14.85 7.47 -2.59
C ALA A 279 -14.53 6.22 -1.76
N ALA A 280 -13.24 6.04 -1.45
CA ALA A 280 -12.74 5.18 -0.40
C ALA A 280 -11.99 6.05 0.61
N LEU A 281 -12.73 6.73 1.49
CA LEU A 281 -12.09 7.60 2.47
C LEU A 281 -11.50 6.71 3.58
N ARG A 282 -10.29 7.03 4.04
CA ARG A 282 -9.73 6.45 5.26
C ARG A 282 -10.76 6.53 6.38
N ALA A 283 -10.94 5.44 7.10
CA ALA A 283 -11.41 5.55 8.46
C ALA A 283 -10.21 5.27 9.34
N ASP A 284 -9.94 6.13 10.30
CA ASP A 284 -9.11 5.77 11.44
C ASP A 284 -9.91 4.82 12.33
N ALA A 285 -10.26 3.63 11.80
CA ALA A 285 -11.09 2.68 12.50
C ALA A 285 -10.27 1.97 13.56
N HIS A 286 -10.10 2.63 14.70
CA HIS A 286 -9.72 1.96 15.94
C HIS A 286 -10.84 1.01 16.34
N HIS A 287 -10.77 -0.25 15.91
CA HIS A 287 -11.65 -1.27 16.47
C HIS A 287 -11.16 -1.65 17.87
N ALA A 288 -11.87 -1.13 18.87
CA ALA A 288 -12.01 -1.85 20.13
C ALA A 288 -12.84 -3.10 19.83
N VAL A 289 -12.17 -4.23 19.63
CA VAL A 289 -12.82 -5.54 19.58
C VAL A 289 -13.50 -5.75 20.93
N GLY A 290 -14.82 -5.56 20.96
CA GLY A 290 -15.65 -6.04 22.05
C GLY A 290 -15.70 -7.56 21.93
N HIS A 291 -14.83 -8.24 22.67
CA HIS A 291 -14.97 -9.67 22.91
C HIS A 291 -16.39 -9.96 23.43
N GLN A 292 -17.10 -10.84 22.74
CA GLN A 292 -18.09 -11.72 23.36
C GLN A 292 -17.59 -13.16 23.23
#